data_AF-A0A1G2MGZ9-F1
#
_entry.id   AF-A0A1G2MGZ9-F1
#
_cell.length_a   1.000
_cell.length_b   1.000
_cell.length_c   1.000
_cell.angle_alpha   90.00
_cell.angle_beta   90.00
_cell.angle_gamma   90.00
#
_symmetry.space_group_name_H-M   'P 1'
#
loop_
_entity.id
_entity.type
_entity.pdbx_description
1 polymer ?
#
loop_
_entity_poly.entity_id
_entity_poly.type
_entity_poly.pdbx_seq_one_letter_code
_entity_poly.pdbx_strand_id
1 'polypeptide(L)' 'MKNIIQFTISEEDGFYTASGVNTPIVTQGKTFEELKSNILEAVELFFEGENPAELGFGNAPSILTNFELTSRFHGVNA' A
#
# COMPACT_ATOMS: atom_id res chain seq x y z
N MET A 1 4.08 -14.42 13.42
CA MET A 1 4.67 -13.61 12.34
C MET A 1 3.55 -13.08 11.45
N LYS A 2 3.70 -11.86 10.93
CA LYS A 2 2.73 -11.25 10.01
C LYS A 2 2.89 -11.87 8.62
N ASN A 3 1.78 -12.26 8.00
CA ASN A 3 1.78 -12.84 6.64
C ASN A 3 1.17 -11.89 5.61
N ILE A 4 0.83 -10.67 6.01
CA ILE A 4 0.22 -9.66 5.17
C ILE A 4 0.94 -8.34 5.40
N ILE A 5 1.34 -7.69 4.31
CA ILE A 5 1.74 -6.28 4.28
C ILE A 5 0.53 -5.52 3.76
N GLN A 6 0.02 -4.62 4.58
CA GLN A 6 -1.19 -3.87 4.27
C GLN A 6 -0.84 -2.44 3.87
N PHE A 7 -1.44 -1.98 2.78
CA PHE A 7 -1.40 -0.59 2.34
C PHE A 7 -2.80 0.01 2.34
N THR A 8 -2.88 1.30 2.63
CA THR A 8 -4.02 2.17 2.29
C THR A 8 -3.63 3.02 1.09
N ILE A 9 -4.49 3.06 0.08
CA ILE A 9 -4.31 3.84 -1.14
C ILE A 9 -5.31 5.01 -1.14
N SER A 10 -4.78 6.21 -1.29
CA SER A 10 -5.55 7.45 -1.51
C SER A 10 -5.20 8.07 -2.87
N GLU A 11 -6.10 8.89 -3.40
CA GLU A 11 -5.88 9.68 -4.60
C GLU A 11 -6.01 11.17 -4.28
N GLU A 12 -4.96 11.96 -4.54
CA GLU A 12 -4.93 13.40 -4.35
C GLU A 12 -4.17 14.05 -5.53
N ASP A 13 -4.66 15.20 -6.01
CA ASP A 13 -4.04 15.96 -7.11
C ASP A 13 -3.68 15.15 -8.38
N GLY A 14 -4.44 14.08 -8.65
CA GLY A 14 -4.25 13.19 -9.80
C GLY A 14 -3.10 12.19 -9.63
N PHE A 15 -2.65 11.95 -8.40
CA PHE A 15 -1.69 10.91 -8.05
C PHE A 15 -2.29 9.94 -7.03
N TYR A 16 -1.94 8.67 -7.18
CA TYR A 16 -2.19 7.65 -6.17
C TYR A 16 -1.04 7.57 -5.20
N THR A 17 -1.32 7.51 -3.91
CA THR A 17 -0.33 7.27 -2.85
C THR A 17 -0.69 5.98 -2.12
N ALA A 18 0.26 5.06 -1.97
CA ALA A 18 0.13 3.87 -1.15
C ALA A 18 0.97 4.03 0.12
N SER A 19 0.31 3.98 1.28
CA SER A 19 0.94 4.09 2.59
C SER A 19 0.82 2.78 3.36
N GLY A 20 1.95 2.24 3.82
CA GLY A 20 2.00 1.03 4.64
C GLY A 20 1.35 1.25 6.00
N VAL A 21 0.41 0.37 6.38
CA VAL A 21 -0.29 0.47 7.68
C VAL A 21 0.61 0.04 8.83
N ASN A 22 1.47 -0.94 8.59
CA ASN A 22 2.32 -1.58 9.61
C ASN A 22 3.79 -1.66 9.20
N THR A 23 4.16 -0.94 8.14
CA THR A 23 5.51 -0.88 7.58
C THR A 23 5.83 0.58 7.24
N PRO A 24 7.11 0.99 7.34
CA PRO A 24 7.53 2.34 6.95
C PRO A 24 7.68 2.47 5.42
N ILE A 25 6.77 1.86 4.65
CA ILE A 25 6.80 1.88 3.19
C ILE A 25 5.78 2.90 2.71
N VAL A 26 6.22 3.88 1.93
CA VAL A 26 5.35 4.83 1.23
C VAL A 26 5.82 4.93 -0.21
N THR A 27 4.88 4.87 -1.14
CA THR A 27 5.16 5.05 -2.57
C THR A 27 3.97 5.68 -3.27
N GLN A 28 4.15 6.14 -4.50
CA GLN A 28 3.12 6.81 -5.28
C GLN A 28 3.22 6.48 -6.76
N GLY A 29 2.16 6.71 -7.52
CA GLY A 29 2.14 6.55 -8.97
C GLY A 29 1.05 7.40 -9.59
N LYS A 30 1.25 7.84 -10.84
CA LYS A 30 0.26 8.62 -11.60
C LYS A 30 -0.86 7.74 -12.16
N THR A 31 -0.61 6.44 -12.28
CA THR A 31 -1.62 5.45 -12.68
C THR A 31 -1.65 4.29 -11.69
N PHE A 32 -2.76 3.54 -11.67
CA PHE A 32 -2.87 2.36 -10.82
C PHE A 32 -1.82 1.28 -11.17
N GLU A 33 -1.47 1.12 -12.45
CA GLU A 33 -0.42 0.16 -12.87
C GLU A 33 0.97 0.60 -12.42
N GLU A 34 1.29 1.90 -12.51
CA GLU A 34 2.53 2.45 -11.97
C GLU A 34 2.59 2.28 -10.45
N LEU A 35 1.52 2.62 -9.75
CA LEU A 35 1.43 2.43 -8.29
C LEU A 35 1.67 0.97 -7.91
N LYS A 36 1.06 0.02 -8.64
CA LYS A 36 1.26 -1.42 -8.43
C LYS A 36 2.73 -1.82 -8.59
N SER A 37 3.40 -1.39 -9.66
CA SER A 37 4.84 -1.66 -9.85
C SER A 37 5.64 -1.11 -8.68
N ASN A 38 5.37 0.13 -8.31
CA ASN A 38 6.11 0.81 -7.26
C ASN A 38 5.86 0.20 -5.87
N ILE A 39 4.66 -0.35 -5.60
CA ILE A 39 4.40 -1.12 -4.36
C ILE A 39 5.24 -2.40 -4.32
N LEU A 40 5.31 -3.14 -5.43
CA LEU A 40 6.10 -4.38 -5.50
C LEU A 40 7.58 -4.08 -5.27
N GLU A 41 8.14 -3.09 -5.99
CA GLU A 41 9.53 -2.67 -5.84
C GLU A 41 9.82 -2.17 -4.42
N ALA A 42 8.95 -1.36 -3.83
CA ALA A 42 9.15 -0.85 -2.49
C ALA A 42 9.11 -1.95 -1.41
N VAL A 43 8.31 -3.01 -1.62
CA VAL A 43 8.30 -4.19 -0.73
C VAL A 43 9.56 -5.03 -0.93
N GLU A 44 10.04 -5.22 -2.15
CA GLU A 44 11.33 -5.88 -2.41
C GLU A 44 12.47 -5.13 -1.73
N LEU A 45 12.53 -3.81 -1.89
CA LEU A 45 13.53 -2.95 -1.23
C LEU A 45 13.44 -3.01 0.30
N PHE A 46 12.23 -3.11 0.86
CA PHE A 46 12.06 -3.23 2.32
C PHE A 46 12.65 -4.52 2.91
N PHE A 47 12.73 -5.60 2.12
CA PHE A 47 13.35 -6.86 2.52
C PHE A 47 14.76 -7.06 1.97
N GLU A 48 15.30 -6.12 1.18
CA GLU A 48 16.60 -6.27 0.54
C GLU A 48 17.71 -6.36 1.60
N GLY A 49 18.38 -7.52 1.67
CA GLY A 49 19.45 -7.78 2.64
C GLY A 49 18.96 -8.10 4.06
N GLU A 50 17.65 -8.16 4.28
CA GLU A 50 17.02 -8.41 5.58
C GLU A 50 16.44 -9.83 5.66
N ASN A 51 16.42 -10.41 6.86
CA ASN A 51 15.64 -11.63 7.12
C ASN A 51 14.20 -11.24 7.48
N PRO A 52 13.17 -11.63 6.70
CA PRO A 52 11.78 -11.25 6.99
C PRO A 52 11.33 -11.55 8.43
N ALA A 53 11.85 -12.62 9.04
CA ALA A 53 11.54 -12.98 10.41
C ALA A 53 12.03 -11.96 11.45
N GLU A 54 13.16 -11.28 11.19
CA GLU A 54 13.71 -10.22 12.05
C GLU A 54 12.82 -8.96 12.01
N LEU A 55 12.15 -8.73 10.87
CA LEU A 55 11.13 -7.70 10.69
C LEU A 55 9.73 -8.16 11.16
N GLY A 56 9.61 -9.38 11.68
CA GLY A 56 8.36 -9.95 12.20
C GLY A 56 7.41 -10.53 11.14
N PHE A 57 7.89 -10.76 9.91
CA PHE A 57 7.13 -11.30 8.79
C PHE A 57 7.43 -12.79 8.52
N GLY A 58 6.47 -13.48 7.89
CA GLY A 58 6.72 -14.78 7.30
C GLY A 58 7.61 -14.68 6.05
N ASN A 59 8.08 -15.83 5.54
CA ASN A 59 9.03 -15.87 4.40
C ASN A 59 8.49 -15.28 3.09
N ALA A 60 7.16 -15.27 2.91
CA ALA A 60 6.50 -14.76 1.71
C ALA A 60 5.16 -14.11 2.10
N PRO A 61 5.17 -12.90 2.68
CA PRO A 61 3.95 -12.21 3.04
C PRO A 61 3.20 -11.78 1.78
N SER A 62 1.88 -11.88 1.79
CA SER A 62 1.04 -11.33 0.73
C SER A 62 0.90 -9.82 0.89
N ILE A 63 0.69 -9.10 -0.21
CA ILE A 63 0.39 -7.67 -0.20
C ILE A 63 -1.13 -7.49 -0.31
N LEU A 64 -1.72 -6.77 0.63
CA LEU A 64 -3.14 -6.41 0.63
C LEU A 64 -3.25 -4.89 0.54
N THR A 65 -4.05 -4.39 -0.39
CA THR A 65 -4.27 -2.96 -0.57
C THR A 65 -5.74 -2.62 -0.37
N ASN A 66 -6.00 -1.58 0.42
CA ASN A 66 -7.32 -0.96 0.52
C ASN A 66 -7.30 0.31 -0.32
N PHE A 67 -8.25 0.47 -1.24
CA PHE A 67 -8.36 1.67 -2.06
C PHE A 67 -9.57 2.48 -1.64
N GLU A 68 -9.32 3.72 -1.22
CA GLU A 68 -10.38 4.63 -0.77
C GLU A 68 -10.99 5.36 -1.97
N LEU A 69 -12.32 5.33 -2.06
CA LEU A 69 -13.08 6.03 -3.08
C LEU A 69 -13.90 7.13 -2.43
N THR A 70 -13.76 8.35 -2.94
CA THR A 70 -14.63 9.45 -2.53
C THR A 70 -16.04 9.21 -3.07
N SER A 71 -17.02 9.09 -2.16
CA SER A 71 -18.44 8.98 -2.54
C SER A 71 -18.91 10.26 -3.22
N ARG A 72 -19.58 10.13 -4.37
CA ARG A 72 -20.24 11.26 -5.05
C ARG A 72 -21.67 11.49 -4.56
N PHE A 73 -22.12 10.69 -3.60
CA PHE A 73 -23.45 10.82 -3.02
C PHE A 73 -23.51 12.05 -2.13
N HIS A 74 -24.43 12.95 -2.44
CA HIS A 74 -24.80 14.07 -1.58
C HIS A 74 -26.14 13.71 -0.96
N GLY A 75 -26.14 13.43 0.35
CA GLY A 75 -27.39 13.23 1.08
C GLY A 75 -28.24 14.48 0.96
N VAL A 76 -29.49 14.34 0.53
CA VAL A 76 -30.46 15.43 0.60
C VAL A 76 -30.74 15.67 2.08
N ASN A 77 -30.35 16.84 2.61
CA ASN A 77 -30.83 17.28 3.91
C ASN A 77 -32.36 17.40 3.80
N ALA A 78 -33.08 16.56 4.55
CA ALA A 78 -34.53 16.66 4.71
C ALA A 78 -34.87 17.71 5.78
#